data_AF-A0A432FWN5-F1
#
_entry.id   AF-A0A432FWN5-F1
#
_cell.length_a   1.000
_cell.length_b   1.000
_cell.length_c   1.000
_cell.angle_alpha   90.00
_cell.angle_beta   90.00
_cell.angle_gamma   90.00
#
_symmetry.space_group_name_H-M   'P 1'
#
loop_
_entity.id
_entity.type
_entity.pdbx_description
1 polymer ?
#
loop_
_entity_poly.entity_id
_entity_poly.type
_entity_poly.pdbx_seq_one_letter_code
_entity_poly.pdbx_strand_id
1 'polypeptide(L)'
;KKYTLELGGKAANIIFEDAAIDQAVEGIINGIFFNQGHVCCAGSRLFVQESVAETVISKLKDRMETLIVGDPLDKNTDIGAINSKMQLDKIKMYVDIGKNEGGTIHQSSCKLPKKGYWYVPTLFEDVSQSHRIVQEEIFGPVLAIQTFRTVDEVITKANNTPYGLSGGVWTDKGAKIFKVSKAIRAGVLWANTFNKFDPASPFGGYKESGMGREGGLEGLMPYVNLV
;
A
#
# COMPACT_ATOMS: atom_id res chain seq x y z
N LYS A 1 10.86 25.08 -19.62
CA LYS A 1 10.71 23.64 -19.95
C LYS A 1 9.61 23.09 -19.05
N LYS A 2 8.60 22.39 -19.58
CA LYS A 2 7.54 21.76 -18.76
C LYS A 2 8.08 20.42 -18.23
N TYR A 3 7.66 20.01 -17.03
CA TYR A 3 8.05 18.74 -16.42
C TYR A 3 6.81 18.05 -15.83
N THR A 4 6.77 16.72 -15.94
CA THR A 4 5.81 15.83 -15.29
C THR A 4 6.63 14.86 -14.45
N LEU A 5 6.22 14.63 -13.21
CA LEU A 5 6.95 13.79 -12.25
C LEU A 5 5.96 12.84 -11.57
N GLU A 6 6.18 11.54 -11.71
CA GLU A 6 5.53 10.49 -10.94
C GLU A 6 6.55 9.91 -9.95
N LEU A 7 6.28 10.07 -8.65
CA LEU A 7 7.21 9.70 -7.58
C LEU A 7 6.58 8.65 -6.65
N GLY A 8 7.27 8.36 -5.55
CA GLY A 8 6.87 7.36 -4.57
C GLY A 8 5.64 7.74 -3.74
N GLY A 9 5.20 6.80 -2.92
CA GLY A 9 4.02 6.96 -2.08
C GLY A 9 4.03 6.15 -0.80
N LYS A 10 3.03 6.43 0.03
CA LYS A 10 2.73 5.67 1.26
C LYS A 10 1.22 5.53 1.43
N ALA A 11 0.62 4.85 0.47
CA ALA A 11 -0.84 4.83 0.30
C ALA A 11 -1.56 4.29 1.53
N ALA A 12 -2.66 4.95 1.89
CA ALA A 12 -3.56 4.52 2.95
C ALA A 12 -4.59 3.54 2.38
N ASN A 13 -4.66 2.34 2.93
CA ASN A 13 -5.68 1.34 2.62
C ASN A 13 -6.60 1.19 3.85
N ILE A 14 -7.87 1.57 3.73
CA ILE A 14 -8.77 1.79 4.88
C ILE A 14 -9.88 0.76 4.89
N ILE A 15 -10.00 -0.01 5.96
CA ILE A 15 -11.02 -1.05 6.16
C ILE A 15 -12.00 -0.60 7.24
N PHE A 16 -13.26 -0.36 6.86
CA PHE A 16 -14.34 -0.14 7.81
C PHE A 16 -14.95 -1.46 8.29
N GLU A 17 -15.66 -1.41 9.42
CA GLU A 17 -16.30 -2.57 10.05
C GLU A 17 -17.40 -3.22 9.21
N ASP A 18 -17.95 -2.48 8.26
CA ASP A 18 -18.99 -2.92 7.32
C ASP A 18 -18.42 -3.24 5.93
N ALA A 19 -17.11 -3.48 5.84
CA ALA A 19 -16.50 -3.99 4.62
C ALA A 19 -16.75 -5.49 4.46
N ALA A 20 -16.80 -5.96 3.22
CA ALA A 20 -16.66 -7.38 2.91
C ALA A 20 -15.24 -7.87 3.26
N ILE A 21 -15.03 -8.30 4.51
CA ILE A 21 -13.71 -8.54 5.10
C ILE A 21 -12.87 -9.54 4.30
N ASP A 22 -13.44 -10.64 3.83
CA ASP A 22 -12.69 -11.65 3.07
C ASP A 22 -12.16 -11.07 1.74
N GLN A 23 -12.96 -10.24 1.06
CA GLN A 23 -12.53 -9.56 -0.17
C GLN A 23 -11.49 -8.47 0.12
N ALA A 24 -11.67 -7.74 1.23
CA ALA A 24 -10.72 -6.74 1.68
C ALA A 24 -9.34 -7.36 1.99
N VAL A 25 -9.30 -8.56 2.60
CA VAL A 25 -8.04 -9.30 2.84
C VAL A 25 -7.32 -9.62 1.53
N GLU A 26 -8.00 -10.15 0.51
CA GLU A 26 -7.39 -10.36 -0.80
C GLU A 26 -6.92 -9.04 -1.45
N GLY A 27 -7.69 -7.96 -1.26
CA GLY A 27 -7.32 -6.62 -1.70
C GLY A 27 -6.07 -6.07 -1.01
N ILE A 28 -5.91 -6.33 0.29
CA ILE A 28 -4.71 -5.96 1.06
C ILE A 28 -3.50 -6.72 0.52
N ILE A 29 -3.61 -8.05 0.39
CA ILE A 29 -2.53 -8.92 -0.11
C ILE A 29 -2.06 -8.45 -1.48
N ASN A 30 -2.99 -8.28 -2.42
CA ASN A 30 -2.67 -7.80 -3.76
C ASN A 30 -2.19 -6.34 -3.76
N GLY A 31 -2.63 -5.53 -2.80
CA GLY A 31 -2.25 -4.12 -2.71
C GLY A 31 -0.84 -3.86 -2.20
N ILE A 32 -0.24 -4.77 -1.41
CA ILE A 32 1.10 -4.60 -0.84
C ILE A 32 2.13 -5.63 -1.31
N PHE A 33 1.73 -6.86 -1.59
CA PHE A 33 2.67 -7.93 -1.94
C PHE A 33 2.81 -8.16 -3.45
N PHE A 34 1.89 -7.62 -4.26
CA PHE A 34 2.05 -7.60 -5.72
C PHE A 34 3.36 -6.93 -6.12
N ASN A 35 4.05 -7.51 -7.11
CA ASN A 35 5.37 -7.06 -7.56
C ASN A 35 6.37 -6.91 -6.40
N GLN A 36 6.29 -7.78 -5.38
CA GLN A 36 7.15 -7.75 -4.19
C GLN A 36 7.07 -6.42 -3.41
N GLY A 37 5.98 -5.67 -3.57
CA GLY A 37 5.84 -4.32 -2.99
C GLY A 37 6.66 -3.24 -3.70
N HIS A 38 7.25 -3.54 -4.86
CA HIS A 38 7.87 -2.55 -5.77
C HIS A 38 6.81 -1.81 -6.59
N VAL A 39 5.92 -1.12 -5.90
CA VAL A 39 4.82 -0.37 -6.50
C VAL A 39 4.70 0.96 -5.77
N CYS A 40 4.84 2.07 -6.49
CA CYS A 40 4.77 3.42 -5.90
C CYS A 40 3.44 3.69 -5.18
N CYS A 41 2.36 3.07 -5.67
CA CYS A 41 1.01 3.17 -5.10
C CYS A 41 0.63 1.99 -4.19
N ALA A 42 1.59 1.19 -3.73
CA ALA A 42 1.35 0.07 -2.82
C ALA A 42 0.61 0.52 -1.55
N GLY A 43 -0.39 -0.26 -1.13
CA GLY A 43 -1.22 -0.05 0.05
C GLY A 43 -0.49 -0.34 1.36
N SER A 44 0.63 0.36 1.57
CA SER A 44 1.64 0.07 2.60
C SER A 44 1.29 0.55 4.00
N ARG A 45 0.24 1.37 4.16
CA ARG A 45 -0.38 1.66 5.46
C ARG A 45 -1.80 1.11 5.47
N LEU A 46 -2.02 0.09 6.28
CA LEU A 46 -3.34 -0.47 6.50
C LEU A 46 -3.97 0.19 7.72
N PHE A 47 -5.15 0.78 7.54
CA PHE A 47 -5.97 1.32 8.62
C PHE A 47 -7.21 0.44 8.77
N VAL A 48 -7.43 -0.13 9.96
CA VAL A 48 -8.59 -1.00 10.22
C VAL A 48 -9.43 -0.46 11.35
N GLN A 49 -10.76 -0.44 11.19
CA GLN A 49 -11.65 0.00 12.25
C GLN A 49 -11.56 -0.97 13.44
N GLU A 50 -11.43 -0.44 14.67
CA GLU A 50 -11.14 -1.22 15.89
C GLU A 50 -12.06 -2.44 16.07
N SER A 51 -13.34 -2.32 15.74
CA SER A 51 -14.35 -3.39 15.89
C SER A 51 -14.10 -4.64 15.06
N VAL A 52 -13.32 -4.56 13.98
CA VAL A 52 -12.98 -5.69 13.10
C VAL A 52 -11.48 -5.96 13.01
N ALA A 53 -10.66 -5.23 13.77
CA ALA A 53 -9.20 -5.29 13.67
C ALA A 53 -8.65 -6.70 13.92
N GLU A 54 -9.10 -7.36 14.99
CA GLU A 54 -8.67 -8.73 15.32
C GLU A 54 -9.00 -9.72 14.21
N THR A 55 -10.22 -9.67 13.66
CA THR A 55 -10.67 -10.54 12.57
C THR A 55 -9.86 -10.31 11.29
N VAL A 56 -9.63 -9.05 10.91
CA VAL A 56 -8.83 -8.70 9.73
C VAL A 56 -7.39 -9.16 9.89
N ILE A 57 -6.77 -8.89 11.05
CA ILE A 57 -5.38 -9.28 11.33
C ILE A 57 -5.23 -10.81 11.28
N SER A 58 -6.12 -11.56 11.93
CA SER A 58 -6.07 -13.02 11.91
C SER A 58 -6.16 -13.56 10.49
N LYS A 59 -7.18 -13.15 9.72
CA LYS A 59 -7.37 -13.60 8.33
C LYS A 59 -6.22 -13.19 7.43
N LEU A 60 -5.65 -12.01 7.65
CA LEU A 60 -4.50 -11.52 6.89
C LEU A 60 -3.26 -12.37 7.16
N LYS A 61 -2.99 -12.70 8.44
CA LYS A 61 -1.89 -13.60 8.83
C LYS A 61 -2.07 -14.98 8.19
N ASP A 62 -3.27 -15.56 8.30
CA ASP A 62 -3.59 -16.86 7.69
C ASP A 62 -3.35 -16.83 6.17
N ARG A 63 -3.77 -15.75 5.50
CA ARG A 63 -3.59 -15.59 4.05
C ARG A 63 -2.13 -15.34 3.67
N MET A 64 -1.35 -14.69 4.52
CA MET A 64 0.09 -14.50 4.32
C MET A 64 0.84 -15.83 4.36
N GLU A 65 0.42 -16.78 5.20
CA GLU A 65 1.04 -18.11 5.29
C GLU A 65 0.88 -18.95 4.00
N THR A 66 -0.10 -18.63 3.16
CA THR A 66 -0.30 -19.33 1.89
C THR A 66 0.53 -18.76 0.75
N LEU A 67 1.26 -17.65 0.96
CA LEU A 67 2.03 -16.99 -0.10
C LEU A 67 3.31 -17.77 -0.43
N ILE A 68 3.51 -18.01 -1.72
CA ILE A 68 4.70 -18.68 -2.24
C ILE A 68 5.70 -17.63 -2.75
N VAL A 69 6.85 -17.55 -2.07
CA VAL A 69 8.00 -16.75 -2.52
C VAL A 69 8.94 -17.65 -3.31
N GLY A 70 9.18 -17.31 -4.59
CA GLY A 70 9.84 -18.26 -5.49
C GLY A 70 10.25 -17.72 -6.85
N ASP A 71 10.64 -18.63 -7.74
CA ASP A 71 11.02 -18.30 -9.11
C ASP A 71 9.83 -17.66 -9.85
N PRO A 72 9.96 -16.44 -10.40
CA PRO A 72 8.86 -15.79 -11.12
C PRO A 72 8.43 -16.52 -12.40
N LEU A 73 9.21 -17.49 -12.89
CA LEU A 73 8.81 -18.36 -14.01
C LEU A 73 7.97 -19.56 -13.57
N ASP A 74 7.91 -19.87 -12.27
CA ASP A 74 6.99 -20.86 -11.74
C ASP A 74 5.59 -20.23 -11.60
N LYS A 75 4.59 -20.88 -12.19
CA LYS A 75 3.19 -20.43 -12.19
C LYS A 75 2.56 -20.43 -10.79
N ASN A 76 3.17 -21.12 -9.83
CA ASN A 76 2.70 -21.17 -8.44
C ASN A 76 3.32 -20.07 -7.57
N THR A 77 4.27 -19.29 -8.09
CA THR A 77 4.91 -18.21 -7.33
C THR A 77 3.98 -17.01 -7.24
N ASP A 78 3.69 -16.56 -6.02
CA ASP A 78 2.99 -15.30 -5.78
C ASP A 78 3.94 -14.10 -5.77
N ILE A 79 5.15 -14.29 -5.22
CA ILE A 79 6.10 -13.21 -4.92
C ILE A 79 7.50 -13.59 -5.42
N GLY A 80 8.01 -12.83 -6.39
CA GLY A 80 9.35 -12.98 -6.94
C GLY A 80 10.49 -12.38 -6.09
N ALA A 81 11.65 -12.22 -6.72
CA ALA A 81 12.85 -11.68 -6.08
C ALA A 81 12.82 -10.15 -6.00
N ILE A 82 13.48 -9.61 -4.97
CA ILE A 82 13.87 -8.21 -4.93
C ILE A 82 14.87 -7.94 -6.06
N ASN A 83 14.77 -6.78 -6.72
CA ASN A 83 15.51 -6.50 -7.95
C ASN A 83 17.04 -6.43 -7.76
N SER A 84 17.51 -6.11 -6.56
CA SER A 84 18.92 -5.87 -6.27
C SER A 84 19.28 -6.12 -4.81
N LYS A 85 20.57 -6.37 -4.55
CA LYS A 85 21.11 -6.46 -3.19
C LYS A 85 20.91 -5.15 -2.42
N MET A 86 21.13 -4.01 -3.07
CA MET A 86 20.97 -2.69 -2.46
C MET A 86 19.53 -2.49 -1.95
N GLN A 87 18.53 -2.83 -2.75
CA GLN A 87 17.13 -2.70 -2.35
C GLN A 87 16.77 -3.70 -1.24
N LEU A 88 17.28 -4.93 -1.31
CA LEU A 88 17.10 -5.92 -0.23
C LEU A 88 17.70 -5.42 1.10
N ASP A 89 18.89 -4.84 1.07
CA ASP A 89 19.54 -4.27 2.26
C ASP A 89 18.77 -3.05 2.79
N LYS A 90 18.21 -2.21 1.91
CA LYS A 90 17.32 -1.09 2.29
C LYS A 90 16.05 -1.61 2.98
N ILE A 91 15.40 -2.63 2.43
CA ILE A 91 14.21 -3.25 3.05
C ILE A 91 14.55 -3.77 4.46
N LYS A 92 15.65 -4.53 4.59
CA LYS A 92 16.13 -5.04 5.89
C LYS A 92 16.36 -3.92 6.90
N MET A 93 17.05 -2.84 6.49
CA MET A 93 17.28 -1.66 7.31
C MET A 93 15.96 -1.06 7.83
N TYR A 94 14.94 -0.90 6.98
CA TYR A 94 13.63 -0.39 7.42
C TYR A 94 12.93 -1.32 8.40
N VAL A 95 12.99 -2.63 8.16
CA VAL A 95 12.41 -3.61 9.09
C VAL A 95 13.13 -3.57 10.44
N ASP A 96 14.46 -3.43 10.47
CA ASP A 96 15.21 -3.30 11.71
C ASP A 96 14.88 -1.99 12.44
N ILE A 97 14.70 -0.88 11.71
CA ILE A 97 14.20 0.38 12.28
C ILE A 97 12.83 0.18 12.92
N GLY A 98 11.88 -0.45 12.23
CA GLY A 98 10.54 -0.69 12.76
C GLY A 98 10.53 -1.52 14.04
N LYS A 99 11.39 -2.55 14.13
CA LYS A 99 11.58 -3.33 15.36
C LYS A 99 12.16 -2.49 16.49
N ASN A 100 13.19 -1.68 16.20
CA ASN A 100 13.84 -0.82 17.19
C ASN A 100 12.93 0.30 17.71
N GLU A 101 11.96 0.73 16.90
CA GLU A 101 10.90 1.67 17.29
C GLU A 101 9.77 1.01 18.09
N GLY A 102 9.82 -0.31 18.31
CA GLY A 102 8.87 -1.05 19.15
C GLY A 102 7.72 -1.71 18.40
N GLY A 103 7.75 -1.73 17.06
CA GLY A 103 6.76 -2.45 16.25
C GLY A 103 6.91 -3.97 16.39
N THR A 104 5.77 -4.65 16.57
CA THR A 104 5.71 -6.12 16.57
C THR A 104 5.68 -6.63 15.14
N ILE A 105 6.43 -7.68 14.85
CA ILE A 105 6.56 -8.23 13.50
C ILE A 105 5.89 -9.60 13.40
N HIS A 106 5.11 -9.78 12.34
CA HIS A 106 4.69 -11.09 11.84
C HIS A 106 5.27 -11.29 10.44
N GLN A 107 5.95 -12.42 10.22
CA GLN A 107 6.50 -12.80 8.93
C GLN A 107 5.98 -14.18 8.58
N SER A 108 5.55 -14.37 7.32
CA SER A 108 5.05 -15.68 6.87
C SER A 108 6.13 -16.76 7.00
N SER A 109 5.73 -18.00 7.29
CA SER A 109 6.66 -19.15 7.38
C SER A 109 7.19 -19.67 6.04
N CYS A 110 6.96 -18.95 4.94
CA CYS A 110 7.36 -19.34 3.59
C CYS A 110 8.86 -19.65 3.47
N LYS A 111 9.21 -20.66 2.66
CA LYS A 111 10.61 -21.02 2.40
C LYS A 111 11.19 -20.12 1.32
N LEU A 112 12.27 -19.42 1.63
CA LEU A 112 12.98 -18.60 0.65
C LEU A 112 13.96 -19.44 -0.18
N PRO A 113 14.09 -19.19 -1.49
CA PRO A 113 15.12 -19.83 -2.30
C PRO A 113 16.54 -19.49 -1.83
N LYS A 114 17.49 -20.41 -2.03
CA LYS A 114 18.87 -20.28 -1.52
C LYS A 114 19.72 -19.22 -2.23
N LYS A 115 19.39 -18.91 -3.50
CA LYS A 115 20.14 -17.98 -4.34
C LYS A 115 19.21 -16.92 -4.91
N GLY A 116 19.65 -15.68 -4.95
CA GLY A 116 18.86 -14.52 -5.35
C GLY A 116 18.58 -13.60 -4.16
N TYR A 117 17.84 -12.53 -4.41
CA TYR A 117 17.49 -11.54 -3.40
C TYR A 117 16.03 -11.74 -3.00
N TRP A 118 15.81 -12.39 -1.86
CA TRP A 118 14.46 -12.73 -1.42
C TRP A 118 14.16 -12.06 -0.10
N TYR A 119 12.91 -11.65 0.09
CA TYR A 119 12.43 -11.15 1.35
C TYR A 119 11.05 -11.73 1.66
N VAL A 120 10.84 -12.05 2.93
CA VAL A 120 9.61 -12.66 3.40
C VAL A 120 8.51 -11.58 3.55
N PRO A 121 7.26 -11.85 3.12
CA PRO A 121 6.11 -11.01 3.42
C PRO A 121 6.05 -10.67 4.91
N THR A 122 6.02 -9.37 5.20
CA THR A 122 6.16 -8.86 6.56
C THR A 122 5.00 -7.94 6.90
N LEU A 123 4.38 -8.18 8.05
CA LEU A 123 3.35 -7.34 8.67
C LEU A 123 3.90 -6.77 9.98
N PHE A 124 3.79 -5.45 10.14
CA PHE A 124 4.09 -4.74 11.37
C PHE A 124 2.81 -4.33 12.08
N GLU A 125 2.69 -4.74 13.33
CA GLU A 125 1.66 -4.38 14.31
C GLU A 125 2.26 -3.46 15.38
N ASP A 126 1.41 -2.90 16.25
CA ASP A 126 1.82 -2.02 17.35
C ASP A 126 2.62 -0.79 16.88
N VAL A 127 2.26 -0.24 15.72
CA VAL A 127 2.95 0.92 15.14
C VAL A 127 2.19 2.24 15.32
N SER A 128 2.94 3.29 15.66
CA SER A 128 2.44 4.64 15.79
C SER A 128 2.65 5.45 14.49
N GLN A 129 1.92 6.56 14.34
CA GLN A 129 2.06 7.41 13.15
C GLN A 129 3.48 7.99 13.01
N SER A 130 4.22 8.13 14.10
CA SER A 130 5.60 8.65 14.09
C SER A 130 6.66 7.64 13.66
N HIS A 131 6.33 6.35 13.58
CA HIS A 131 7.29 5.33 13.16
C HIS A 131 7.70 5.53 11.70
N ARG A 132 9.00 5.35 11.42
CA ARG A 132 9.54 5.54 10.06
C ARG A 132 8.97 4.55 9.07
N ILE A 133 8.67 3.32 9.50
CA ILE A 133 8.01 2.32 8.65
C ILE A 133 6.57 2.69 8.27
N VAL A 134 5.93 3.61 9.02
CA VAL A 134 4.63 4.19 8.68
C VAL A 134 4.81 5.42 7.80
N GLN A 135 5.84 6.23 8.01
CA GLN A 135 6.02 7.50 7.28
C GLN A 135 6.71 7.36 5.92
N GLU A 136 7.71 6.48 5.81
CA GLU A 136 8.62 6.43 4.67
C GLU A 136 8.33 5.27 3.72
N GLU A 137 8.57 5.49 2.43
CA GLU A 137 8.43 4.45 1.41
C GLU A 137 9.57 3.42 1.52
N ILE A 138 9.19 2.17 1.81
CA ILE A 138 10.13 1.05 1.94
C ILE A 138 10.42 0.44 0.56
N PHE A 139 9.39 0.37 -0.30
CA PHE A 139 9.43 -0.25 -1.62
C PHE A 139 9.84 -1.73 -1.52
N GLY A 140 9.02 -2.51 -0.83
CA GLY A 140 9.24 -3.92 -0.52
C GLY A 140 8.00 -4.55 0.11
N PRO A 141 8.00 -5.87 0.38
CA PRO A 141 6.82 -6.60 0.83
C PRO A 141 6.62 -6.42 2.35
N VAL A 142 6.42 -5.18 2.78
CA VAL A 142 6.30 -4.77 4.19
C VAL A 142 5.04 -3.90 4.36
N LEU A 143 4.12 -4.40 5.17
CA LEU A 143 2.86 -3.74 5.52
C LEU A 143 2.90 -3.25 6.97
N ALA A 144 2.41 -2.04 7.23
CA ALA A 144 2.23 -1.51 8.57
C ALA A 144 0.74 -1.33 8.86
N ILE A 145 0.22 -1.91 9.96
CA ILE A 145 -1.19 -1.83 10.34
C ILE A 145 -1.40 -0.90 11.54
N GLN A 146 -2.43 -0.07 11.47
CA GLN A 146 -2.90 0.78 12.55
C GLN A 146 -4.42 0.69 12.66
N THR A 147 -4.95 0.87 13.87
CA THR A 147 -6.39 0.94 14.07
C THR A 147 -6.91 2.38 14.02
N PHE A 148 -8.21 2.52 13.84
CA PHE A 148 -8.93 3.78 14.01
C PHE A 148 -10.35 3.54 14.54
N ARG A 149 -10.97 4.57 15.11
CA ARG A 149 -12.34 4.53 15.65
C ARG A 149 -13.35 5.23 14.76
N THR A 150 -12.97 6.39 14.23
CA THR A 150 -13.90 7.27 13.51
C THR A 150 -13.42 7.60 12.11
N VAL A 151 -14.35 7.96 11.23
CA VAL A 151 -14.06 8.38 9.86
C VAL A 151 -13.11 9.59 9.83
N ASP A 152 -13.30 10.56 10.74
CA ASP A 152 -12.49 11.79 10.75
C ASP A 152 -11.07 11.53 11.27
N GLU A 153 -10.92 10.59 12.21
CA GLU A 153 -9.61 10.13 12.67
C GLU A 153 -8.82 9.47 11.54
N VAL A 154 -9.43 8.54 10.79
CA VAL A 154 -8.72 7.85 9.71
C VAL A 154 -8.38 8.79 8.55
N ILE A 155 -9.23 9.77 8.26
CA ILE A 155 -8.92 10.83 7.28
C ILE A 155 -7.68 11.62 7.73
N THR A 156 -7.62 11.99 9.02
CA THR A 156 -6.46 12.71 9.59
C THR A 156 -5.19 11.86 9.49
N LYS A 157 -5.24 10.59 9.91
CA LYS A 157 -4.11 9.65 9.82
C LYS A 157 -3.66 9.38 8.39
N ALA A 158 -4.60 9.17 7.47
CA ALA A 158 -4.33 8.93 6.05
C ALA A 158 -3.62 10.12 5.40
N ASN A 159 -4.04 11.35 5.73
CA ASN A 159 -3.45 12.57 5.20
C ASN A 159 -2.14 12.99 5.87
N ASN A 160 -1.82 12.47 7.06
CA ASN A 160 -0.59 12.75 7.80
C ASN A 160 0.62 11.99 7.22
N THR A 161 1.00 12.42 6.03
CA THR A 161 2.16 11.95 5.27
C THR A 161 2.53 13.03 4.24
N PRO A 162 3.81 13.19 3.88
CA PRO A 162 4.21 14.07 2.77
C PRO A 162 3.69 13.58 1.41
N TYR A 163 3.35 12.30 1.29
CA TYR A 163 2.90 11.65 0.06
C TYR A 163 1.41 11.86 -0.23
N GLY A 164 1.01 11.59 -1.47
CA GLY A 164 -0.36 11.73 -1.94
C GLY A 164 -0.62 10.99 -3.25
N LEU A 165 0.01 9.84 -3.49
CA LEU A 165 -0.16 9.12 -4.77
C LEU A 165 -1.51 8.43 -4.89
N SER A 166 -1.78 7.48 -3.99
CA SER A 166 -2.99 6.67 -4.01
C SER A 166 -3.54 6.39 -2.60
N GLY A 167 -4.71 5.76 -2.57
CA GLY A 167 -5.27 5.12 -1.39
C GLY A 167 -6.45 4.23 -1.75
N GLY A 168 -7.04 3.59 -0.74
CA GLY A 168 -8.17 2.69 -0.91
C GLY A 168 -9.10 2.73 0.29
N VAL A 169 -10.37 2.45 0.04
CA VAL A 169 -11.41 2.38 1.07
C VAL A 169 -12.29 1.16 0.83
N TRP A 170 -12.54 0.41 1.90
CA TRP A 170 -13.37 -0.79 1.90
C TRP A 170 -14.55 -0.58 2.85
N THR A 171 -15.76 -0.62 2.32
CA THR A 171 -17.03 -0.44 3.06
C THR A 171 -18.22 -0.69 2.13
N ASP A 172 -19.31 -1.22 2.68
CA ASP A 172 -20.59 -1.33 1.96
C ASP A 172 -21.41 -0.02 1.96
N LYS A 173 -20.92 1.05 2.59
CA LYS A 173 -21.64 2.32 2.69
C LYS A 173 -21.07 3.36 1.71
N GLY A 174 -21.81 3.62 0.64
CA GLY A 174 -21.47 4.66 -0.34
C GLY A 174 -21.20 6.04 0.27
N ALA A 175 -21.94 6.43 1.32
CA ALA A 175 -21.71 7.70 2.01
C ALA A 175 -20.30 7.80 2.64
N LYS A 176 -19.77 6.70 3.19
CA LYS A 176 -18.39 6.65 3.72
C LYS A 176 -17.38 6.75 2.58
N ILE A 177 -17.61 6.05 1.47
CA ILE A 177 -16.77 6.14 0.26
C ILE A 177 -16.64 7.59 -0.19
N PHE A 178 -17.75 8.31 -0.38
CA PHE A 178 -17.73 9.70 -0.83
C PHE A 178 -17.11 10.66 0.19
N LYS A 179 -17.36 10.45 1.50
CA LYS A 179 -16.76 11.29 2.55
C LYS A 179 -15.25 11.13 2.57
N VAL A 180 -14.75 9.89 2.53
CA VAL A 180 -13.32 9.58 2.54
C VAL A 180 -12.67 10.04 1.24
N SER A 181 -13.28 9.77 0.09
CA SER A 181 -12.69 10.09 -1.22
C SER A 181 -12.52 11.59 -1.47
N LYS A 182 -13.42 12.41 -0.95
CA LYS A 182 -13.31 13.88 -1.03
C LYS A 182 -12.27 14.47 -0.07
N ALA A 183 -11.98 13.78 1.03
CA ALA A 183 -11.16 14.32 2.11
C ALA A 183 -9.70 13.86 2.07
N ILE A 184 -9.42 12.68 1.55
CA ILE A 184 -8.05 12.19 1.38
C ILE A 184 -7.39 12.89 0.20
N ARG A 185 -6.20 13.44 0.43
CA ARG A 185 -5.39 14.15 -0.55
C ARG A 185 -4.50 13.15 -1.29
N ALA A 186 -5.12 12.35 -2.14
CA ALA A 186 -4.46 11.38 -3.00
C ALA A 186 -4.88 11.57 -4.46
N GLY A 187 -4.00 11.21 -5.39
CA GLY A 187 -4.26 11.24 -6.82
C GLY A 187 -5.38 10.30 -7.26
N VAL A 188 -5.32 9.07 -6.74
CA VAL A 188 -6.27 8.01 -7.04
C VAL A 188 -6.78 7.38 -5.75
N LEU A 189 -8.10 7.16 -5.67
CA LEU A 189 -8.71 6.43 -4.57
C LEU A 189 -9.58 5.31 -5.13
N TRP A 190 -9.28 4.09 -4.72
CA TRP A 190 -10.07 2.91 -5.06
C TRP A 190 -11.09 2.61 -3.97
N ALA A 191 -12.32 2.28 -4.36
CA ALA A 191 -13.35 1.85 -3.44
C ALA A 191 -13.66 0.37 -3.67
N ASN A 192 -13.58 -0.45 -2.62
CA ASN A 192 -13.78 -1.90 -2.65
C ASN A 192 -12.94 -2.65 -3.71
N THR A 193 -11.77 -2.09 -4.01
CA THR A 193 -10.72 -2.65 -4.86
C THR A 193 -9.41 -1.92 -4.54
N PHE A 194 -8.29 -2.38 -5.08
CA PHE A 194 -7.00 -1.70 -4.97
C PHE A 194 -6.15 -1.97 -6.21
N ASN A 195 -5.22 -1.07 -6.53
CA ASN A 195 -4.22 -1.26 -7.58
C ASN A 195 -4.84 -1.56 -8.98
N LYS A 196 -5.94 -0.89 -9.32
CA LYS A 196 -6.59 -1.00 -10.63
C LYS A 196 -6.31 0.23 -11.48
N PHE A 197 -5.89 0.00 -12.71
CA PHE A 197 -5.56 1.04 -13.68
C PHE A 197 -6.44 0.88 -14.91
N ASP A 198 -6.77 2.02 -15.52
CA ASP A 198 -7.46 2.10 -16.79
C ASP A 198 -6.73 3.12 -17.66
N PRO A 199 -6.42 2.83 -18.94
CA PRO A 199 -5.74 3.77 -19.82
C PRO A 199 -6.48 5.11 -19.99
N ALA A 200 -7.81 5.13 -19.84
CA ALA A 200 -8.63 6.32 -19.92
C ALA A 200 -8.72 7.10 -18.59
N SER A 201 -8.30 6.51 -17.47
CA SER A 201 -8.26 7.18 -16.17
C SER A 201 -6.90 7.82 -15.95
N PRO A 202 -6.81 9.12 -15.64
CA PRO A 202 -5.55 9.73 -15.28
C PRO A 202 -5.04 9.18 -13.95
N PHE A 203 -3.71 9.09 -13.84
CA PHE A 203 -2.98 8.69 -12.65
C PHE A 203 -1.94 9.76 -12.33
N GLY A 204 -1.77 10.06 -11.04
CA GLY A 204 -0.64 10.87 -10.61
C GLY A 204 -0.81 11.55 -9.26
N GLY A 205 0.31 11.90 -8.63
CA GLY A 205 0.35 12.25 -7.22
C GLY A 205 -0.18 13.64 -6.84
N TYR A 206 -0.55 13.77 -5.57
CA TYR A 206 -0.60 15.03 -4.81
C TYR A 206 0.69 15.20 -4.00
N LYS A 207 0.95 16.43 -3.54
CA LYS A 207 2.06 16.77 -2.64
C LYS A 207 3.41 16.31 -3.21
N GLU A 208 4.23 15.62 -2.42
CA GLU A 208 5.55 15.13 -2.84
C GLU A 208 5.50 13.89 -3.73
N SER A 209 4.32 13.29 -3.95
CA SER A 209 4.19 12.13 -4.84
C SER A 209 4.21 12.47 -6.32
N GLY A 210 4.26 13.75 -6.69
CA GLY A 210 4.43 14.12 -8.09
C GLY A 210 3.77 15.42 -8.50
N MET A 211 3.93 15.76 -9.78
CA MET A 211 3.32 16.90 -10.44
C MET A 211 2.94 16.53 -11.87
N GLY A 212 1.71 16.84 -12.26
CA GLY A 212 1.13 16.41 -13.53
C GLY A 212 0.36 15.10 -13.40
N ARG A 213 -0.08 14.55 -14.53
CA ARG A 213 -0.80 13.27 -14.62
C ARG A 213 -0.30 12.52 -15.83
N GLU A 214 -0.37 11.20 -15.76
CA GLU A 214 -0.16 10.27 -16.87
C GLU A 214 -1.45 9.46 -17.10
N GLY A 215 -1.65 8.95 -18.32
CA GLY A 215 -2.92 8.31 -18.70
C GLY A 215 -4.09 9.29 -18.84
N GLY A 216 -5.22 8.78 -19.33
CA GLY A 216 -6.39 9.60 -19.65
C GLY A 216 -6.09 10.71 -20.67
N LEU A 217 -7.02 11.66 -20.79
CA LEU A 217 -6.80 12.85 -21.63
C LEU A 217 -5.83 13.82 -20.97
N GLU A 218 -5.83 13.88 -19.63
CA GLU A 218 -4.97 14.74 -18.84
C GLU A 218 -3.49 14.44 -19.08
N GLY A 219 -3.12 13.17 -19.29
CA GLY A 219 -1.76 12.76 -19.62
C GLY A 219 -1.24 13.29 -20.96
N LEU A 220 -2.12 13.71 -21.87
CA LEU A 220 -1.72 14.32 -23.14
C LEU A 220 -1.39 15.81 -22.99
N MET A 221 -1.97 16.48 -21.99
CA MET A 221 -1.87 17.93 -21.78
C MET A 221 -0.44 18.48 -21.66
N PRO A 222 0.53 17.77 -21.06
CA PRO A 222 1.91 18.22 -21.04
C PRO A 222 2.57 18.30 -22.43
N TYR A 223 2.06 17.54 -23.41
CA TYR A 223 2.64 17.37 -24.74
C TYR A 223 1.97 18.21 -25.84
N VAL A 224 0.85 18.86 -25.53
CA VAL A 224 0.09 19.66 -26.49
C VAL A 224 -0.03 21.13 -26.04
N ASN A 225 -0.29 22.00 -27.00
CA ASN A 225 -0.73 23.37 -26.74
C ASN A 225 -2.17 23.48 -27.25
N LEU A 226 -3.08 23.95 -26.40
CA LEU A 226 -4.43 24.29 -26.84
C LEU A 226 -4.32 25.53 -27.74
N VAL A 227 -4.85 25.41 -28.96
CA VAL A 227 -4.95 26.49 -29.94
C VAL A 227 -6.35 27.07 -29.88
#